data_AF-A0A1B8NUM6-F1
#
_entry.id   AF-A0A1B8NUM6-F1
#
_cell.length_a   1.000
_cell.length_b   1.000
_cell.length_c   1.000
_cell.angle_alpha   90.00
_cell.angle_beta   90.00
_cell.angle_gamma   90.00
#
_symmetry.space_group_name_H-M   'P 1'
#
loop_
_entity.id
_entity.type
_entity.pdbx_description
1 polymer ?
#
loop_
_entity_poly.entity_id
_entity_poly.type
_entity_poly.pdbx_seq_one_letter_code
_entity_poly.pdbx_strand_id
1 'polypeptide(L)' 'MRRFLDDQRTHTDVIRVDERDYYVPSYRQDEHVIWGLSSMMLVELLAEGFGMPISLFQRPDGELRHHPARRMSAS' A
#
# COMPACT_ATOMS: atom_id res chain seq x y z
N MET A 1 14.08 6.04 4.31
CA MET A 1 13.91 4.93 5.27
C MET A 1 13.11 5.32 6.52
N ARG A 2 13.51 6.33 7.30
CA ARG A 2 12.81 6.70 8.56
C ARG A 2 11.30 6.94 8.40
N ARG A 3 10.86 7.65 7.36
CA ARG A 3 9.42 7.85 7.06
C ARG A 3 8.63 6.55 6.88
N PHE A 4 9.26 5.48 6.38
CA PHE A 4 8.60 4.19 6.20
C PHE A 4 8.51 3.41 7.51
N LEU A 5 9.57 3.47 8.33
CA LEU A 5 9.61 2.86 9.66
C LEU A 5 8.64 3.53 10.64
N ASP A 6 8.42 4.84 10.48
CA ASP A 6 7.42 5.60 11.22
C ASP A 6 6.01 5.49 10.59
N ASP A 7 5.86 4.72 9.51
CA ASP A 7 4.64 4.56 8.71
C ASP A 7 3.93 5.89 8.37
N GLN A 8 4.70 6.88 7.92
CA GLN A 8 4.20 8.19 7.50
C GLN A 8 3.55 8.13 6.10
N ARG A 9 2.54 7.27 5.95
CA ARG A 9 1.74 7.15 4.73
C ARG A 9 0.88 8.40 4.52
N THR A 10 0.70 8.79 3.27
CA THR A 10 -0.17 9.92 2.90
C THR A 10 -1.64 9.51 2.78
N HIS A 11 -1.88 8.27 2.37
CA HIS A 11 -3.19 7.63 2.28
C HIS A 11 -3.00 6.12 2.09
N THR A 12 -4.11 5.37 2.16
CA THR A 12 -4.16 3.97 1.77
C THR A 12 -5.15 3.79 0.63
N ASP A 13 -4.68 3.21 -0.47
CA ASP A 13 -5.49 2.80 -1.60
C ASP A 13 -6.07 1.40 -1.37
N VAL A 14 -7.32 1.20 -1.78
CA VAL A 14 -7.97 -0.11 -1.82
C VAL A 14 -7.94 -0.61 -3.27
N ILE A 15 -7.20 -1.69 -3.49
CA ILE A 15 -7.10 -2.34 -4.79
C ILE A 15 -7.80 -3.70 -4.69
N ARG A 16 -8.88 -3.87 -5.45
CA ARG A 16 -9.60 -5.14 -5.57
C ARG A 16 -8.94 -6.01 -6.65
N VAL A 17 -8.46 -7.20 -6.26
CA VAL A 17 -7.92 -8.22 -7.18
C VAL A 17 -8.57 -9.55 -6.84
N ASP A 18 -9.19 -10.22 -7.82
CA ASP A 18 -9.82 -11.55 -7.66
C ASP A 18 -10.65 -11.68 -6.37
N GLU A 19 -11.58 -10.74 -6.19
CA GLU A 19 -12.48 -10.63 -5.02
C GLU A 19 -11.83 -10.26 -3.68
N ARG A 20 -10.50 -10.11 -3.62
CA ARG A 20 -9.76 -9.71 -2.42
C ARG A 20 -9.37 -8.24 -2.44
N ASP A 21 -9.59 -7.55 -1.31
CA ASP A 21 -9.07 -6.19 -1.11
C ASP A 21 -7.62 -6.20 -0.63
N TYR A 22 -6.81 -5.40 -1.29
CA TYR A 22 -5.45 -5.05 -0.89
C TYR A 22 -5.41 -3.60 -0.41
N TYR A 23 -4.88 -3.39 0.79
CA TYR A 23 -4.73 -2.09 1.43
C TYR A 23 -3.31 -1.58 1.20
N VAL A 24 -3.11 -0.83 0.11
CA VAL A 24 -1.79 -0.41 -0.34
C VAL A 24 -1.50 1.01 0.16
N PRO A 25 -0.54 1.22 1.07
CA PRO A 25 -0.18 2.57 1.50
C PRO A 25 0.50 3.34 0.36
N SER A 26 0.38 4.66 0.35
CA SER A 26 1.13 5.53 -0.54
C SER A 26 2.04 6.46 0.28
N TYR A 27 3.32 6.48 -0.04
CA TYR A 27 4.31 7.30 0.66
C TYR A 27 4.83 8.40 -0.26
N ARG A 28 5.08 9.59 0.30
CA ARG A 28 5.78 10.67 -0.40
C ARG A 28 7.20 10.79 0.14
N GLN A 29 8.17 10.65 -0.75
CA GLN A 29 9.57 10.96 -0.47
C GLN A 29 9.99 12.09 -1.40
N ASP A 30 10.04 13.29 -0.83
CA ASP A 30 10.34 14.54 -1.54
C ASP A 30 9.35 14.76 -2.69
N GLU A 31 9.81 14.79 -3.93
CA GLU A 31 8.95 14.93 -5.11
C GLU A 31 8.41 13.60 -5.64
N HIS A 32 8.84 12.47 -5.07
CA HIS A 32 8.47 11.14 -5.53
C HIS A 32 7.32 10.55 -4.72
N VAL A 33 6.41 9.88 -5.41
CA VAL A 33 5.35 9.08 -4.80
C VAL A 33 5.66 7.61 -4.99
N ILE A 34 5.70 6.86 -3.89
CA ILE A 34 5.79 5.40 -3.87
C ILE A 34 4.36 4.87 -3.74
N TRP A 35 3.92 4.14 -4.75
CA TRP A 35 2.55 3.64 -4.88
C TRP A 35 2.53 2.36 -5.72
N GLY A 36 1.38 1.68 -5.74
CA GLY A 36 1.19 0.43 -6.49
C GLY A 36 2.13 -0.68 -6.04
N LEU A 37 2.64 -1.47 -7.00
CA LEU A 37 3.46 -2.66 -6.72
C LEU A 37 4.73 -2.34 -5.91
N SER A 38 5.40 -1.23 -6.17
CA SER A 38 6.59 -0.84 -5.39
C SER A 38 6.26 -0.61 -3.92
N SER A 39 5.07 -0.07 -3.62
CA SER A 39 4.60 0.06 -2.25
C SER A 39 4.20 -1.28 -1.63
N MET A 40 3.61 -2.18 -2.42
CA MET A 40 3.32 -3.55 -1.95
C MET A 40 4.60 -4.29 -1.55
N MET A 41 5.65 -4.22 -2.38
CA MET A 41 6.97 -4.79 -2.05
C MET A 41 7.58 -4.15 -0.80
N LEU A 42 7.37 -2.84 -0.60
CA LEU A 42 7.82 -2.15 0.60
C LEU A 42 7.08 -2.65 1.85
N VAL A 43 5.77 -2.89 1.78
CA VAL A 43 5.00 -3.45 2.91
C VAL A 43 5.55 -4.81 3.32
N GLU A 44 5.80 -5.71 2.36
CA GLU A 44 6.40 -7.02 2.65
C GLU A 44 7.78 -6.89 3.31
N LEU A 45 8.62 -5.98 2.82
CA LEU A 45 9.93 -5.69 3.44
C LEU A 45 9.80 -5.16 4.87
N LEU A 46 8.85 -4.25 5.14
CA LEU A 46 8.65 -3.69 6.48
C LEU A 46 8.06 -4.71 7.45
N ALA A 47 7.11 -5.53 6.99
CA ALA A 47 6.49 -6.56 7.79
C ALA A 47 7.50 -7.67 8.14
N GLU A 48 8.10 -8.30 7.13
CA GLU A 48 8.96 -9.47 7.32
C GLU A 48 10.40 -9.08 7.71
N GLY A 49 10.93 -8.01 7.12
CA GLY A 49 12.30 -7.57 7.36
C GLY A 49 12.49 -6.73 8.63
N PHE A 50 11.44 -6.04 9.10
CA PHE A 50 11.52 -5.15 10.26
C PHE A 50 10.47 -5.46 11.35
N GLY A 51 9.61 -6.47 11.17
CA GLY A 51 8.62 -6.87 12.17
C GLY A 51 7.53 -5.83 12.42
N MET A 52 7.27 -4.94 11.46
CA MET A 52 6.27 -3.89 11.64
C MET A 52 4.85 -4.45 11.54
N PRO A 53 3.88 -3.90 12.32
CA PRO A 53 2.48 -4.33 12.28
C PRO A 53 1.74 -3.70 11.07
N ILE A 54 2.27 -3.92 9.87
CA ILE A 54 1.70 -3.45 8.60
C ILE A 54 1.31 -4.65 7.75
N SER A 55 0.20 -4.56 7.04
CA SER A 55 -0.33 -5.66 6.23
C SER A 55 -1.02 -5.12 5.00
N LEU A 56 -0.86 -5.83 3.87
CA LEU A 56 -1.65 -5.61 2.67
C LEU A 56 -3.08 -6.16 2.79
N PHE A 57 -3.34 -7.06 3.74
CA PHE A 57 -4.59 -7.80 3.81
C PHE A 57 -5.48 -7.36 4.97
N GLN A 58 -4.92 -6.64 5.94
CA GLN A 58 -5.67 -6.09 7.06
C GLN A 58 -6.04 -4.63 6.77
N ARG A 59 -7.31 -4.31 6.96
CA ARG A 59 -7.81 -2.94 6.82
C ARG A 59 -7.14 -2.04 7.87
N PRO A 60 -6.44 -0.97 7.48
CA PRO A 60 -5.92 0.00 8.44
C PRO A 60 -7.03 0.93 8.92
N ASP A 61 -6.79 1.58 10.05
CA ASP A 61 -7.61 2.68 10.52
C ASP A 61 -7.47 3.92 9.59
N GLY A 62 -8.48 4.78 9.60
CA GLY A 62 -8.47 6.04 8.86
C GLY A 62 -9.16 6.00 7.49
N GLU A 63 -8.92 7.04 6.69
CA GLU A 63 -9.56 7.24 5.39
C GLU A 63 -8.91 6.36 4.32
N LEU A 64 -9.76 5.70 3.52
CA LEU A 64 -9.37 4.83 2.42
C LEU A 64 -9.70 5.49 1.09
N ARG A 65 -8.79 5.38 0.12
CA ARG A 65 -9.02 5.80 -1.26
C ARG A 65 -9.37 4.61 -2.12
N HIS A 66 -10.52 4.70 -2.76
CA HIS A 66 -10.98 3.68 -3.71
C HIS A 66 -10.66 4.14 -5.11
N HIS A 67 -9.89 3.33 -5.85
CA HIS A 67 -9.70 3.54 -7.28
C HIS A 67 -10.72 2.69 -8.05
N PRO A 68 -11.19 3.15 -9.22
CA PRO A 68 -12.01 2.32 -10.09
C PRO A 68 -11.25 1.03 -10.40
N ALA A 69 -11.96 -0.10 -10.37
CA ALA A 69 -11.37 -1.40 -10.64
C ALA A 69 -10.60 -1.34 -11.97
N ARG A 70 -9.30 -1.63 -11.93
CA ARG A 70 -8.48 -1.74 -13.13
C ARG A 70 -9.03 -2.92 -13.92
N ARG A 71 -9.72 -2.66 -15.03
CA ARG A 71 -9.98 -3.71 -16.02
C ARG A 71 -8.62 -4.17 -16.54
N MET A 72 -8.15 -5.31 -16.06
CA MET A 72 -7.10 -6.03 -16.76
C MET A 72 -7.71 -6.51 -18.07
N SER A 73 -7.56 -5.72 -19.13
CA SER A 73 -7.79 -6.20 -20.48
C SER A 73 -6.81 -7.34 -20.73
N ALA A 74 -7.32 -8.57 -20.79
CA ALA A 74 -6.56 -9.70 -21.29
C ALA A 74 -6.02 -9.32 -22.69
N SER A 75 -4.70 -9.32 -22.84
CA SER A 75 -4.01 -9.28 -24.14
C SER A 75 -3.50 -10.68 -24.45
#